data_AF-A0A2V8C9K0-F1
#
_entry.id   AF-A0A2V8C9K0-F1
#
_cell.length_a   1.000
_cell.length_b   1.000
_cell.length_c   1.000
_cell.angle_alpha   90.00
_cell.angle_beta   90.00
_cell.angle_gamma   90.00
#
_symmetry.space_group_name_H-M   'P 1'
#
loop_
_entity.id
_entity.type
_entity.pdbx_description
1 polymer ?
#
loop_
_entity_poly.entity_id
_entity_poly.type
_entity_poly.pdbx_seq_one_letter_code
_entity_poly.pdbx_strand_id
1 'polypeptide(L)'
;MRTLARSLRMTADMSQKTVQLVMGRLLTDEDLRLRFVERPRETLVDLRDQGYELTADEIDALVRSDPGAWPSMARRIHPRLQRCSLRHA
;
A
#
# COMPACT_ATOMS: atom_id res chain seq x y z
N MET A 1 22.88 -14.33 -8.03
CA MET A 1 21.89 -13.47 -7.33
C MET A 1 21.86 -13.71 -5.81
N ARG A 2 23.00 -13.83 -5.12
CA ARG A 2 23.07 -14.17 -3.68
C ARG A 2 23.62 -13.06 -2.77
N THR A 3 23.94 -11.88 -3.31
CA THR A 3 24.74 -10.88 -2.58
C THR A 3 23.95 -9.67 -2.07
N LEU A 4 22.71 -9.45 -2.54
CA LEU A 4 21.91 -8.28 -2.12
C LEU A 4 21.11 -8.50 -0.83
N ALA A 5 20.88 -9.75 -0.42
CA ALA A 5 20.04 -10.07 0.74
C ALA A 5 20.71 -9.75 2.10
N ARG A 6 22.02 -9.49 2.13
CA ARG A 6 22.79 -9.36 3.38
C ARG A 6 22.84 -7.94 3.95
N SER A 7 22.46 -6.91 3.17
CA SER A 7 22.56 -5.50 3.60
C SER A 7 21.28 -4.88 4.17
N LEU A 8 20.15 -5.60 4.19
CA LEU A 8 18.86 -5.05 4.67
C LEU A 8 18.59 -5.31 6.16
N ARG A 9 19.59 -5.79 6.90
CA ARG A 9 19.50 -5.95 8.36
C ARG A 9 19.97 -4.69 9.07
N MET A 10 19.32 -3.56 8.87
CA MET A 10 19.50 -2.39 9.75
C MET A 10 18.13 -1.72 9.94
N THR A 11 17.62 -1.76 11.17
CA THR A 11 16.47 -0.98 11.71
C THR A 11 15.09 -1.11 11.05
N ALA A 12 14.84 -2.12 10.21
CA ALA A 12 13.64 -2.23 9.36
C ALA A 12 12.35 -2.80 10.00
N ASP A 13 12.34 -3.15 11.29
CA ASP A 13 11.27 -4.04 11.80
C ASP A 13 9.91 -3.34 12.06
N MET A 14 9.84 -2.00 12.07
CA MET A 14 8.58 -1.26 12.18
C MET A 14 8.19 -0.56 10.86
N SER A 15 9.13 0.09 10.17
CA SER A 15 8.91 0.75 8.86
C SER A 15 8.38 -0.23 7.80
N GLN A 16 8.93 -1.45 7.75
CA GLN A 16 8.53 -2.43 6.75
C GLN A 16 7.11 -2.99 7.00
N LYS A 17 6.70 -3.10 8.27
CA LYS A 17 5.36 -3.59 8.64
C LYS A 17 4.28 -2.62 8.18
N THR A 18 4.49 -1.31 8.35
CA THR A 18 3.54 -0.29 7.88
C THR A 18 3.39 -0.31 6.37
N VAL A 19 4.50 -0.39 5.62
CA VAL A 19 4.45 -0.49 4.15
C VAL A 19 3.71 -1.76 3.71
N GLN A 20 3.99 -2.92 4.32
CA GLN A 20 3.28 -4.17 4.04
C GLN A 20 1.77 -4.06 4.32
N LEU A 21 1.39 -3.43 5.43
CA LEU A 21 -0.01 -3.18 5.77
C LEU A 21 -0.69 -2.30 4.73
N VAL A 22 -0.05 -1.20 4.31
CA VAL A 22 -0.58 -0.30 3.28
C VAL A 22 -0.76 -1.02 1.95
N MET A 23 0.24 -1.79 1.50
CA MET A 23 0.11 -2.62 0.30
C MET A 23 -1.05 -3.62 0.40
N GLY A 24 -1.17 -4.29 1.55
CA GLY A 24 -2.29 -5.21 1.82
C GLY A 24 -3.65 -4.51 1.77
N ARG A 25 -3.75 -3.30 2.31
CA ARG A 25 -4.95 -2.47 2.21
C ARG A 25 -5.22 -2.02 0.78
N LEU A 26 -4.23 -1.58 0.00
CA LEU A 26 -4.44 -1.25 -1.42
C LEU A 26 -5.01 -2.45 -2.22
N LEU A 27 -4.63 -3.67 -1.86
CA LEU A 27 -5.15 -4.89 -2.48
C LEU A 27 -6.56 -5.27 -2.03
N THR A 28 -6.96 -4.93 -0.82
CA THR A 28 -8.19 -5.45 -0.19
C THR A 28 -9.25 -4.38 0.07
N ASP A 29 -8.88 -3.15 0.33
CA ASP A 29 -9.74 -2.00 0.62
C ASP A 29 -10.03 -1.25 -0.69
N GLU A 30 -11.26 -1.41 -1.20
CA GLU A 30 -11.66 -0.81 -2.47
C GLU A 30 -11.67 0.72 -2.44
N ASP A 31 -12.21 1.32 -1.37
CA ASP A 31 -12.29 2.77 -1.24
C ASP A 31 -10.89 3.38 -1.17
N LEU A 32 -9.97 2.77 -0.41
CA LEU A 32 -8.59 3.22 -0.35
C LEU A 32 -7.92 3.09 -1.72
N ARG A 33 -8.12 1.97 -2.41
CA ARG A 33 -7.53 1.72 -3.73
C ARG A 33 -8.02 2.73 -4.76
N LEU A 34 -9.32 3.04 -4.80
CA LEU A 34 -9.88 4.02 -5.73
C LEU A 34 -9.25 5.41 -5.50
N ARG A 35 -9.20 5.85 -4.24
CA ARG A 35 -8.53 7.12 -3.88
C ARG A 35 -7.05 7.11 -4.27
N PHE A 36 -6.35 6.01 -4.04
CA PHE A 36 -4.94 5.88 -4.38
C PHE A 36 -4.69 5.94 -5.89
N VAL A 37 -5.52 5.31 -6.71
CA VAL A 37 -5.39 5.34 -8.18
C VAL A 37 -5.60 6.77 -8.72
N GLU A 38 -6.55 7.51 -8.15
CA GLU A 38 -6.85 8.89 -8.57
C GLU A 38 -5.81 9.89 -8.05
N ARG A 39 -5.41 9.73 -6.78
CA ARG A 39 -4.66 10.71 -5.98
C ARG A 39 -3.62 10.00 -5.10
N PRO A 40 -2.57 9.39 -5.69
CA PRO A 40 -1.70 8.45 -4.97
C PRO A 40 -0.91 9.11 -3.85
N ARG A 41 -0.28 10.26 -4.12
CA ARG A 41 0.52 10.95 -3.11
C ARG A 41 -0.35 11.48 -1.97
N GLU A 42 -1.47 12.11 -2.30
CA GLU A 42 -2.36 12.70 -1.31
C GLU A 42 -2.97 11.61 -0.42
N THR A 43 -3.38 10.48 -1.01
CA THR A 43 -3.90 9.33 -0.25
C THR A 43 -2.87 8.79 0.76
N LEU A 44 -1.59 8.72 0.40
CA LEU A 44 -0.55 8.24 1.32
C LEU A 44 -0.15 9.28 2.37
N VAL A 45 -0.17 10.56 2.03
CA VAL A 45 0.01 11.65 3.00
C VAL A 45 -1.13 11.63 4.02
N ASP A 46 -2.37 11.46 3.58
CA ASP A 46 -3.53 11.33 4.47
C ASP A 46 -3.38 10.14 5.43
N LEU A 47 -2.87 9.00 4.95
CA LEU A 47 -2.57 7.85 5.82
C LEU A 47 -1.47 8.18 6.84
N ARG A 48 -0.41 8.85 6.42
CA ARG A 48 0.65 9.28 7.34
C ARG A 48 0.11 10.21 8.42
N ASP A 49 -0.74 11.17 8.03
CA ASP A 49 -1.34 12.13 8.94
C ASP A 49 -2.36 11.46 9.90
N GLN A 50 -2.88 10.27 9.54
CA GLN A 50 -3.66 9.40 10.43
C GLN A 50 -2.80 8.54 11.38
N GLY A 51 -1.48 8.69 11.37
CA GLY A 51 -0.55 8.00 12.26
C GLY A 51 0.09 6.74 11.68
N TYR A 52 -0.05 6.47 10.37
CA TYR A 52 0.72 5.42 9.72
C TYR A 52 2.17 5.89 9.55
N GLU A 53 3.12 5.16 10.12
CA GLU A 53 4.54 5.46 9.98
C GLU A 53 5.02 5.19 8.53
N LEU A 54 4.88 6.21 7.68
CA LEU A 54 5.36 6.23 6.30
C LEU A 54 6.36 7.38 6.12
N THR A 55 7.57 7.04 5.73
CA THR A 55 8.60 8.01 5.36
C THR A 55 8.30 8.64 3.99
N ALA A 56 8.95 9.79 3.70
CA ALA A 56 8.82 10.42 2.39
C ALA A 56 9.30 9.49 1.25
N ASP A 57 10.36 8.71 1.48
CA ASP A 57 10.90 7.79 0.48
C ASP A 57 9.96 6.60 0.21
N GLU A 58 9.28 6.08 1.23
CA GLU A 58 8.27 5.02 1.07
C GLU A 58 7.03 5.53 0.33
N ILE A 59 6.58 6.75 0.62
CA ILE A 59 5.52 7.41 -0.12
C ILE A 59 5.92 7.54 -1.60
N ASP A 60 7.11 8.05 -1.86
CA ASP A 60 7.66 8.20 -3.21
C ASP A 60 7.74 6.87 -3.95
N ALA A 61 8.19 5.81 -3.29
CA ALA A 61 8.29 4.48 -3.87
C ALA A 61 6.91 3.91 -4.23
N LEU A 62 5.92 4.05 -3.34
CA LEU A 62 4.55 3.61 -3.60
C LEU A 62 3.90 4.45 -4.71
N VAL A 63 4.10 5.78 -4.75
CA VAL A 63 3.59 6.65 -5.82
C VAL A 63 4.16 6.27 -7.19
N ARG A 64 5.41 5.85 -7.26
CA ARG A 64 6.06 5.41 -8.51
C ARG A 64 5.68 3.99 -8.94
N SER A 65 5.00 3.23 -8.09
CA SER A 65 4.48 1.91 -8.49
C SER A 65 3.42 2.06 -9.57
N ASP A 66 3.32 1.08 -10.48
CA ASP A 66 2.34 1.10 -11.58
C ASP A 66 0.90 1.22 -11.01
N PRO A 67 0.18 2.33 -11.27
CA PRO A 67 -1.18 2.52 -10.76
C PRO A 67 -2.15 1.45 -11.27
N GLY A 68 -1.90 0.87 -12.45
CA GLY A 68 -2.70 -0.21 -13.03
C GLY A 68 -2.49 -1.58 -12.35
N ALA A 69 -1.38 -1.77 -11.66
CA ALA A 69 -1.07 -3.02 -10.98
C ALA A 69 -2.01 -3.28 -9.81
N TRP A 70 -2.38 -2.25 -9.04
CA TRP A 70 -3.23 -2.41 -7.85
C TRP A 70 -4.65 -2.90 -8.17
N PRO A 71 -5.40 -2.28 -9.11
CA PRO A 71 -6.71 -2.80 -9.52
C PRO A 71 -6.64 -4.15 -10.23
N SER A 72 -5.56 -4.40 -10.99
CA SER A 72 -5.33 -5.70 -11.64
C SER A 72 -5.14 -6.81 -10.64
N MET A 73 -4.34 -6.57 -9.59
CA MET A 73 -4.07 -7.54 -8.54
C MET A 73 -5.29 -7.74 -7.64
N ALA A 74 -5.97 -6.67 -7.24
CA ALA A 74 -7.18 -6.74 -6.41
C ALA A 74 -8.26 -7.66 -7.04
N ARG A 75 -8.46 -7.59 -8.36
CA ARG A 75 -9.38 -8.47 -9.11
C ARG A 75 -9.04 -9.96 -9.03
N ARG A 76 -7.79 -10.31 -8.71
CA ARG A 76 -7.31 -11.70 -8.56
C ARG A 76 -7.42 -12.19 -7.10
N ILE A 77 -7.66 -11.29 -6.15
CA ILE A 77 -7.86 -11.64 -4.74
C ILE A 77 -9.31 -12.08 -4.53
N HIS A 78 -9.49 -13.21 -3.85
CA HIS A 78 -10.80 -13.76 -3.55
C HIS A 78 -11.70 -12.70 -2.86
N PRO A 79 -12.96 -12.48 -3.29
CA PRO A 79 -13.81 -11.41 -2.79
C PRO A 79 -13.95 -11.35 -1.26
N ARG A 80 -14.02 -12.49 -0.57
CA ARG A 80 -14.04 -12.58 0.92
C ARG A 80 -12.88 -11.87 1.64
N LEU A 81 -11.75 -11.65 0.97
CA LEU A 81 -10.60 -10.95 1.54
C LEU A 81 -10.64 -9.45 1.25
N GLN A 82 -11.51 -9.01 0.34
CA GLN A 82 -11.72 -7.60 0.07
C GLN A 82 -12.62 -7.01 1.16
N ARG A 83 -12.24 -5.85 1.67
CA ARG A 83 -13.13 -5.01 2.48
C ARG A 83 -14.10 -4.36 1.50
N CYS A 84 -15.26 -4.96 1.32
CA CYS A 84 -16.34 -4.33 0.56
C CYS A 84 -16.70 -3.01 1.26
N SER A 85 -16.70 -1.91 0.51
CA SER A 85 -17.27 -0.67 1.00
C SER A 85 -18.76 -0.88 1.23
N LEU A 86 -19.26 -0.53 2.42
CA LEU A 86 -20.70 -0.53 2.70
C LEU A 86 -21.45 0.58 1.94
N ARG A 87 -20.77 1.40 1.13
CA ARG A 87 -21.38 2.47 0.34
C ARG A 87 -22.27 1.98 -0.80
N HIS A 88 -22.25 0.68 -1.10
CA HIS A 88 -23.10 0.06 -2.12
C HIS A 88 -23.99 -1.09 -1.59
N ALA A 89 -24.22 -1.15 -0.27
CA ALA A 89 -25.15 -2.10 0.36
C ALA A 89 -26.51 -1.44 0.65
#